data_AF-A0A2D9R076-F1
#
_entry.id   AF-A0A2D9R076-F1
#
_cell.length_a   1.000
_cell.length_b   1.000
_cell.length_c   1.000
_cell.angle_alpha   90.00
_cell.angle_beta   90.00
_cell.angle_gamma   90.00
#
_symmetry.space_group_name_H-M   'P 1'
#
loop_
_entity.id
_entity.type
_entity.pdbx_description
1 polymer ?
#
loop_
_entity_poly.entity_id
_entity_poly.type
_entity_poly.pdbx_seq_one_letter_code
_entity_poly.pdbx_strand_id
1 'polypeptide(L)' 'MALLQISEPGQSTAPHHHNLACGIDLGTTNSLVASVMSGQTRLISDQNNNSMLPSIVHYGQDKMTVGADAYQYTTTDPT' A
#
# COMPACT_ATOMS: atom_id res chain seq x y z
N MET A 1 6.97 6.03 19.30
CA MET A 1 7.96 7.13 19.22
C MET A 1 7.39 8.20 18.31
N ALA A 2 7.44 9.47 18.71
CA ALA A 2 6.93 10.57 17.89
C ALA A 2 7.99 10.98 16.87
N LEU A 3 7.60 11.10 15.60
CA LEU A 3 8.43 11.71 14.55
C LEU A 3 8.55 13.20 14.86
N LEU A 4 9.79 13.71 14.89
CA LEU A 4 10.04 15.13 15.08
C LEU A 4 9.57 15.89 13.82
N GLN A 5 8.39 16.49 13.86
CA GLN A 5 7.94 17.42 12.81
C GLN A 5 8.64 18.77 13.01
N ILE A 6 9.64 19.05 12.19
CA ILE A 6 10.20 20.39 12.05
C ILE A 6 9.45 21.13 10.93
N SER A 7 9.17 22.42 11.14
CA SER A 7 8.49 23.30 10.20
C SER A 7 9.32 24.57 10.00
N GLU A 8 9.25 25.16 8.81
CA GLU A 8 9.99 26.39 8.49
C GLU A 8 9.47 27.62 9.27
N PRO A 9 10.32 28.62 9.54
CA PRO A 9 9.90 29.86 10.19
C PRO A 9 8.78 30.56 9.42
N GLY A 10 7.62 30.74 10.06
CA GLY A 10 6.44 31.37 9.45
C GLY A 10 5.49 30.42 8.72
N GLN A 11 5.86 29.15 8.53
CA GLN A 11 4.94 28.09 8.11
C GLN A 11 4.46 27.34 9.34
N SER A 12 3.39 27.83 9.96
CA SER A 12 2.64 27.01 10.90
C SER A 12 2.02 25.86 10.10
N THR A 13 2.40 24.63 10.40
CA THR A 13 1.70 23.46 9.86
C THR A 13 0.22 23.62 10.21
N ALA A 14 -0.64 23.64 9.19
CA ALA A 14 -2.07 23.81 9.41
C ALA A 14 -2.52 22.79 10.47
N PRO A 15 -3.00 23.22 11.65
CA PRO A 15 -3.16 22.35 12.83
C PRO A 15 -4.21 21.24 12.64
N HIS A 16 -4.95 21.28 11.52
CA HIS A 16 -5.94 20.27 11.13
C HIS A 16 -5.49 19.35 9.99
N HIS A 17 -4.28 19.52 9.45
CA HIS A 17 -3.76 18.63 8.43
C HIS A 17 -3.20 17.36 9.08
N HIS A 18 -4.05 16.34 9.19
CA HIS A 18 -3.57 15.00 9.54
C HIS A 18 -2.73 14.49 8.36
N ASN A 19 -1.42 14.45 8.55
CA ASN A 19 -0.53 13.80 7.59
C ASN A 19 -0.80 12.29 7.65
N LEU A 20 -1.58 11.80 6.69
CA LEU A 20 -1.80 10.38 6.48
C LEU A 20 -0.53 9.80 5.86
N ALA A 21 0.06 8.81 6.53
CA ALA A 21 1.21 8.08 6.02
C ALA A 21 0.95 6.57 6.13
N CYS A 22 1.47 5.84 5.15
CA CYS A 22 1.54 4.39 5.20
C CYS A 22 2.95 3.94 4.82
N GLY A 23 3.37 2.82 5.39
CA GLY A 23 4.52 2.06 4.93
C GLY A 23 4.04 1.07 3.87
N ILE A 24 4.77 0.98 2.77
CA ILE A 24 4.54 0.02 1.71
C ILE A 24 5.77 -0.88 1.64
N ASP A 25 5.56 -2.18 1.75
CA ASP A 25 6.58 -3.19 1.47
C ASP A 25 6.32 -3.74 0.06
N LEU A 26 7.23 -3.45 -0.88
CA LEU A 26 7.16 -3.86 -2.28
C LEU A 26 8.09 -5.05 -2.51
N GLY A 27 7.70 -6.21 -1.98
CA GLY A 27 8.44 -7.45 -2.16
C GLY A 27 8.30 -8.01 -3.59
N THR A 28 9.21 -8.90 -3.97
CA THR A 28 9.22 -9.53 -5.30
C THR A 28 8.08 -10.51 -5.51
N THR A 29 7.68 -11.25 -4.48
CA THR A 29 6.57 -12.22 -4.54
C THR A 29 5.27 -11.64 -4.03
N ASN A 30 5.31 -10.93 -2.91
CA ASN A 30 4.14 -10.32 -2.29
C ASN A 30 4.46 -8.91 -1.82
N SER A 31 3.42 -8.09 -1.73
CA SER A 31 3.45 -6.74 -1.19
C SER A 31 2.42 -6.59 -0.07
N LEU A 32 2.63 -5.64 0.83
CA LEU A 32 1.67 -5.26 1.85
C LEU A 32 1.73 -3.76 2.16
N VAL A 33 0.70 -3.25 2.81
CA VAL A 33 0.62 -1.87 3.27
C VAL A 33 0.29 -1.86 4.76
N ALA A 34 0.96 -0.98 5.51
CA ALA A 34 0.73 -0.81 6.94
C ALA A 34 0.66 0.68 7.31
N SER A 35 -0.02 1.00 8.41
CA SER A 35 0.04 2.32 9.03
C SER A 35 0.06 2.19 10.55
N VAL A 36 0.45 3.26 11.24
CA VAL A 36 0.36 3.34 12.69
C VAL A 36 -0.97 3.99 13.06
N MET A 37 -1.87 3.21 13.66
CA MET A 37 -3.19 3.65 14.09
C MET A 37 -3.29 3.48 15.61
N SER A 38 -3.58 4.57 16.32
CA SER A 38 -3.66 4.57 17.80
C SER A 38 -2.41 4.00 18.49
N GLY A 39 -1.22 4.32 17.95
CA GLY A 39 0.06 3.89 18.51
C GLY A 39 0.43 2.43 18.23
N GLN A 40 -0.33 1.73 17.40
CA GLN A 40 -0.08 0.34 17.02
C GLN A 40 0.05 0.22 15.49
N THR A 41 1.00 -0.59 15.03
CA THR A 41 1.10 -0.94 13.61
C THR A 41 -0.09 -1.81 13.23
N ARG A 42 -0.79 -1.43 12.15
CA ARG A 42 -1.88 -2.21 11.56
C ARG A 42 -1.64 -2.39 10.07
N LEU A 43 -1.87 -3.61 9.60
CA LEU A 43 -1.93 -3.89 8.18
C LEU A 43 -3.24 -3.31 7.60
N ILE A 44 -3.15 -2.76 6.40
CA ILE A 44 -4.29 -2.30 5.62
C ILE A 44 -4.67 -3.45 4.68
N SER A 45 -5.87 -3.99 4.86
CA SER A 45 -6.37 -5.09 4.02
C SER A 45 -7.12 -4.56 2.80
N ASP A 46 -7.16 -5.37 1.74
CA ASP A 46 -8.00 -5.11 0.58
C ASP A 46 -9.50 -5.27 0.90
N GLN A 47 -10.36 -5.05 -0.11
CA GLN A 47 -11.82 -5.25 -0.01
C GLN A 47 -12.26 -6.68 0.36
N ASN A 48 -11.36 -7.66 0.27
CA ASN A 48 -11.61 -9.06 0.59
C ASN A 48 -10.98 -9.46 1.95
N ASN A 49 -10.54 -8.49 2.76
CA ASN A 49 -9.82 -8.70 4.02
C ASN A 49 -8.46 -9.43 3.89
N ASN A 50 -7.83 -9.40 2.71
CA ASN A 50 -6.47 -9.90 2.53
C ASN A 50 -5.46 -8.78 2.85
N SER A 51 -4.52 -9.05 3.74
CA SER A 51 -3.45 -8.09 4.09
C SER A 51 -2.15 -8.28 3.27
N MET A 52 -2.07 -9.34 2.46
CA MET A 52 -0.90 -9.66 1.64
C MET A 52 -1.37 -9.88 0.20
N LEU A 53 -0.74 -9.18 -0.75
CA LEU A 53 -1.12 -9.19 -2.16
C LEU A 53 0.03 -9.76 -3.01
N PRO A 54 -0.22 -10.65 -3.98
CA PRO A 54 0.80 -11.06 -4.94
C PRO A 54 1.38 -9.86 -5.70
N SER A 55 2.70 -9.80 -5.85
CA SER A 55 3.39 -8.75 -6.60
C SER A 55 3.41 -9.08 -8.10
N ILE A 56 2.22 -9.09 -8.71
CA ILE A 56 2.05 -9.47 -10.12
C ILE A 56 1.16 -8.45 -10.82
N VAL A 57 1.52 -8.15 -12.05
CA VAL A 57 0.69 -7.40 -13.01
C VAL A 57 0.50 -8.29 -14.23
N HIS A 58 -0.72 -8.34 -14.74
CA HIS A 58 -1.05 -9.01 -16.00
C HIS A 58 -1.65 -7.98 -16.96
N TYR A 59 -1.14 -7.93 -18.19
CA TYR A 59 -1.60 -7.03 -19.24
C TYR A 59 -2.40 -7.82 -20.26
N GLY A 60 -3.68 -8.05 -19.97
CA GLY A 60 -4.60 -8.65 -20.93
C GLY A 60 -4.91 -7.69 -22.09
N GLN A 61 -5.48 -8.24 -23.16
CA GLN A 61 -5.77 -7.51 -24.40
C GLN A 61 -6.58 -6.21 -24.20
N ASP A 62 -7.57 -6.24 -23.30
CA ASP A 62 -8.48 -5.11 -23.06
C ASP A 62 -8.32 -4.49 -21.66
N LYS A 63 -7.61 -5.17 -20.75
CA LYS A 63 -7.55 -4.79 -19.33
C LYS A 63 -6.26 -5.23 -18.66
N MET A 64 -5.67 -4.31 -17.91
CA MET A 64 -4.61 -4.61 -16.95
C MET A 64 -5.22 -5.04 -15.61
N THR A 65 -4.71 -6.13 -15.04
CA THR A 65 -5.06 -6.62 -13.70
C THR A 65 -3.82 -6.67 -12.81
N VAL A 66 -4.02 -6.55 -11.49
CA VAL A 66 -2.95 -6.59 -10.48
C VAL A 66 -3.29 -7.56 -9.37
N GLY A 67 -2.27 -8.03 -8.65
CA GLY A 67 -2.48 -8.79 -7.42
C GLY A 67 -3.19 -10.12 -7.63
N ALA A 68 -4.17 -10.42 -6.80
CA ALA A 68 -4.92 -11.68 -6.85
C ALA A 68 -5.64 -11.90 -8.20
N ASP A 69 -6.13 -10.83 -8.83
CA ASP A 69 -6.79 -10.90 -10.14
C ASP A 69 -5.78 -11.23 -11.25
N ALA A 70 -4.57 -10.68 -11.17
CA ALA A 70 -3.49 -11.01 -12.09
C ALA A 70 -2.98 -12.44 -11.89
N TYR A 71 -2.95 -12.91 -10.64
CA TYR A 71 -2.44 -14.24 -10.29
C TYR A 71 -3.18 -15.38 -11.02
N GLN A 72 -4.46 -15.21 -11.33
CA GLN A 72 -5.26 -16.21 -12.05
C GLN A 72 -4.72 -16.52 -13.46
N TYR A 73 -3.96 -15.60 -14.06
CA TYR A 73 -3.42 -15.73 -15.41
C TYR A 73 -2.02 -16.34 -15.45
N THR A 74 -1.38 -16.59 -14.31
CA THR A 74 0.01 -17.09 -14.23
C THR A 74 0.27 -18.40 -15.00
N THR A 75 -0.76 -19.23 -15.20
CA THR A 75 -0.66 -20.48 -15.97
C THR A 75 -1.25 -20.41 -17.37
N THR A 76 -2.18 -19.48 -17.61
CA THR A 76 -2.96 -19.41 -18.85
C THR A 76 -2.47 -18.32 -19.80
N ASP A 77 -1.83 -17.27 -19.28
CA ASP A 77 -1.19 -16.18 -20.01
C ASP A 77 0.06 -15.69 -19.26
N PRO A 78 1.17 -16.46 -19.28
CA PRO A 78 2.35 -16.23 -18.43
C PRO A 78 3.31 -15.15 -18.94
N THR A 79 2.96 -14.42 -20.00
CA THR A 79 3.86 -13.52 -20.75
C THR A 79 3.52 -12.05 -20.63
#